data_AF-A0A955NU06-F1
#
_entry.id   AF-A0A955NU06-F1
#
_cell.length_a   1.000
_cell.length_b   1.000
_cell.length_c   1.000
_cell.angle_alpha   90.00
_cell.angle_beta   90.00
_cell.angle_gamma   90.00
#
_symmetry.space_group_name_H-M   'P 1'
#
loop_
_entity.id
_entity.type
_entity.pdbx_description
1 polymer ?
#
loop_
_entity_poly.entity_id
_entity_poly.type
_entity_poly.pdbx_seq_one_letter_code
_entity_poly.pdbx_strand_id
1 'polypeptide(L)'
;IPVTDSTSGFRCYRREIVEKLDLDEIRSEGYSFLVELLYRSWLVGARIVEKPILFRDRLLGKSKINSKEIYRSIFMVLWLKVSLHRKG
;
A
#
# COMPACT_ATOMS: atom_id res chain seq x y z
N ILE A 1 -7.21 3.44 7.93
CA ILE A 1 -6.15 4.46 8.08
C ILE A 1 -6.69 5.81 7.62
N PRO A 2 -6.38 6.91 8.32
CA PRO A 2 -6.93 8.23 8.00
C PRO A 2 -6.13 8.89 6.86
N VAL A 3 -6.24 8.35 5.65
CA VAL A 3 -5.63 8.90 4.42
C VAL A 3 -6.69 9.00 3.33
N THR A 4 -6.54 9.95 2.42
CA THR A 4 -7.46 10.13 1.29
C THR A 4 -7.16 9.14 0.16
N ASP A 5 -5.86 8.89 -0.10
CA ASP A 5 -5.41 7.97 -1.13
C ASP A 5 -4.45 6.89 -0.56
N SER A 6 -5.00 5.69 -0.38
CA SER A 6 -4.25 4.51 0.06
C SER A 6 -3.68 3.67 -1.09
N THR A 7 -4.00 3.97 -2.35
CA THR A 7 -3.63 3.15 -3.52
C THR A 7 -2.52 3.74 -4.38
N SER A 8 -2.19 5.02 -4.20
CA SER A 8 -1.10 5.70 -4.90
C SER A 8 0.22 4.91 -4.88
N GLY A 9 0.85 4.77 -6.05
CA GLY A 9 2.21 4.23 -6.16
C GLY A 9 3.32 5.25 -5.90
N PHE A 10 2.98 6.52 -5.69
CA PHE A 10 3.94 7.59 -5.51
C PHE A 10 4.00 8.02 -4.05
N ARG A 11 4.95 7.45 -3.30
CA ARG A 11 5.17 7.74 -1.88
C ARG A 11 6.66 7.75 -1.55
N CYS A 12 7.03 8.52 -0.54
CA CYS A 12 8.36 8.51 0.05
C CYS A 12 8.29 8.02 1.49
N TYR A 13 9.19 7.12 1.87
CA TYR A 13 9.31 6.60 3.22
C TYR A 13 10.63 7.06 3.82
N ARG A 14 10.61 7.46 5.10
CA ARG A 14 11.85 7.62 5.85
C ARG A 14 12.47 6.25 6.06
N ARG A 15 13.80 6.13 5.91
CA ARG A 15 14.56 4.90 6.17
C ARG A 15 14.18 4.27 7.51
N GLU A 16 14.16 5.07 8.58
CA GLU A 16 13.83 4.65 9.95
C GLU A 16 12.43 4.03 10.08
N ILE A 17 11.48 4.37 9.21
CA ILE A 17 10.15 3.73 9.21
C ILE A 17 10.26 2.37 8.55
N VAL A 18 10.93 2.26 7.40
CA VAL A 18 11.11 0.99 6.69
C VAL A 18 11.87 -0.03 7.54
N GLU A 19 12.88 0.41 8.29
CA GLU A 19 13.65 -0.44 9.21
C GLU A 19 12.83 -0.98 10.40
N LYS A 20 11.73 -0.31 10.76
CA LYS A 20 10.80 -0.80 11.78
C LYS A 20 9.78 -1.80 11.23
N LEU A 21 9.70 -1.94 9.91
CA LEU A 21 8.79 -2.90 9.29
C LEU A 21 9.48 -4.25 9.21
N ASP A 22 8.80 -5.29 9.68
CA ASP A 22 9.13 -6.65 9.30
C ASP A 22 8.67 -6.87 7.85
N LEU A 23 9.64 -6.82 6.93
CA LEU A 23 9.41 -6.99 5.50
C LEU A 23 9.13 -8.45 5.14
N ASP A 24 9.60 -9.42 5.93
CA ASP A 24 9.39 -10.85 5.69
C ASP A 24 7.94 -11.26 5.99
N GLU A 25 7.26 -10.49 6.85
CA GLU A 25 5.85 -10.69 7.12
C GLU A 25 4.94 -10.18 6.00
N ILE A 26 5.42 -9.41 5.02
CA ILE A 26 4.60 -8.88 3.94
C ILE A 26 4.10 -10.03 3.05
N ARG A 27 2.77 -10.14 2.89
CA ARG A 27 2.14 -11.23 2.13
C ARG A 27 1.56 -10.79 0.79
N SER A 28 1.39 -9.50 0.59
CA SER A 28 0.83 -8.94 -0.63
C SER A 28 1.86 -8.92 -1.75
N GLU A 29 1.36 -9.10 -2.98
CA GLU A 29 2.14 -8.99 -4.20
C GLU A 29 1.50 -7.97 -5.14
N GLY A 30 2.26 -7.55 -6.14
CA GLY A 30 1.79 -6.60 -7.14
C GLY A 30 1.37 -5.27 -6.51
N TYR A 31 0.27 -4.70 -6.98
CA TYR A 31 -0.19 -3.38 -6.53
C TYR A 31 -0.65 -3.35 -5.07
N SER A 32 -1.12 -4.49 -4.55
CA SER A 32 -1.61 -4.60 -3.17
C SER A 32 -0.51 -4.45 -2.11
N PHE A 33 0.75 -4.69 -2.50
CA PHE A 33 1.94 -4.39 -1.70
C PHE A 33 1.98 -2.96 -1.18
N LEU A 34 1.60 -2.01 -2.02
CA LEU A 34 1.64 -0.58 -1.68
C LEU A 34 0.67 -0.24 -0.55
N VAL A 35 -0.48 -0.90 -0.52
CA VAL A 35 -1.50 -0.73 0.51
C VAL A 35 -1.06 -1.39 1.81
N GLU A 36 -0.50 -2.60 1.75
CA GLU A 36 0.05 -3.28 2.94
C GLU A 36 1.18 -2.49 3.58
N LEU A 37 2.13 -2.00 2.78
CA LEU A 37 3.27 -1.23 3.27
C LEU A 37 2.83 0.05 3.97
N LEU A 38 1.85 0.76 3.41
CA LEU A 38 1.25 1.94 4.04
C LEU A 38 0.52 1.57 5.35
N TYR A 39 -0.23 0.47 5.35
CA TYR A 39 -0.96 0.00 6.52
C TYR A 39 -0.02 -0.38 7.66
N ARG A 40 1.03 -1.16 7.38
CA ARG A 40 2.05 -1.51 8.37
C ARG A 40 2.81 -0.29 8.88
N SER A 41 3.14 0.66 8.00
CA SER A 41 3.75 1.93 8.39
C SER A 41 2.87 2.70 9.40
N TRP A 42 1.55 2.72 9.17
CA TRP A 42 0.61 3.32 10.11
C TRP A 42 0.58 2.58 11.45
N LEU A 43 0.60 1.24 11.45
CA LEU A 43 0.61 0.42 12.67
C LEU A 43 1.86 0.65 13.53
N VAL A 44 3.03 0.89 12.93
CA VAL A 44 4.27 1.22 13.66
C VAL A 44 4.37 2.71 14.07
N GLY A 45 3.26 3.46 13.96
CA GLY A 45 3.17 4.85 14.41
C GLY A 45 3.79 5.87 13.47
N ALA A 46 3.95 5.56 12.18
CA ALA A 46 4.46 6.54 11.22
C ALA A 46 3.50 7.74 11.09
N ARG A 47 4.07 8.96 11.08
CA ARG A 47 3.32 10.17 10.71
C ARG A 47 3.14 10.22 9.19
N ILE A 48 1.90 10.15 8.74
CA ILE A 48 1.54 10.18 7.32
C ILE A 48 1.05 11.59 6.95
N VAL A 49 1.54 12.12 5.84
CA VAL A 49 1.14 13.43 5.30
C VAL A 49 0.93 13.30 3.79
N GLU A 50 -0.16 13.85 3.27
CA GLU A 50 -0.46 13.85 1.84
C GLU A 50 0.01 15.18 1.22
N LYS A 51 0.65 15.09 0.05
CA LYS A 51 1.01 16.24 -0.78
C LYS A 51 0.29 16.10 -2.12
N PRO A 52 -0.52 17.10 -2.54
CA PRO A 52 -1.23 17.01 -3.81
C PRO A 52 -0.25 17.00 -4.96
N ILE A 53 -0.53 16.17 -5.97
CA ILE A 53 0.22 16.08 -7.20
C ILE A 53 -0.74 16.20 -8.39
N LEU A 54 -0.22 16.62 -9.53
CA LEU A 54 -0.92 16.49 -10.80
C LEU A 54 -0.58 15.13 -11.42
N PHE A 55 -1.52 14.20 -11.41
CA PHE A 55 -1.38 12.94 -12.12
C PHE A 55 -1.60 13.15 -13.61
N ARG A 56 -0.60 12.83 -14.44
CA ARG A 56 -0.67 12.94 -15.90
C ARG A 56 -0.85 11.55 -16.49
N ASP A 57 -1.78 11.44 -17.44
CA ASP A 57 -1.99 10.19 -18.15
C ASP A 57 -0.77 9.79 -18.98
N ARG A 58 -0.55 8.48 -19.03
CA ARG A 58 0.52 7.88 -19.84
C ARG A 58 0.19 8.04 -21.32
N LEU A 59 1.12 8.60 -22.08
CA LEU A 59 0.97 8.79 -23.53
C LEU A 59 1.38 7.57 -24.36
N LEU A 60 2.31 6.73 -23.85
CA LEU A 60 2.87 5.59 -24.58
C LEU A 60 2.94 4.33 -23.71
N GLY A 61 2.67 3.16 -24.30
CA GLY A 61 2.75 1.85 -23.66
C GLY A 61 1.42 1.37 -23.05
N LYS A 62 1.28 0.06 -22.85
CA LYS A 62 0.05 -0.56 -22.31
C LYS A 62 0.07 -0.61 -20.78
N SER A 63 -1.11 -0.53 -20.16
CA SER A 63 -1.27 -0.78 -18.73
C SER A 63 -0.82 -2.20 -18.39
N LYS A 64 -0.16 -2.36 -17.24
CA LYS A 64 0.18 -3.66 -16.66
C LYS A 64 -0.90 -4.14 -15.69
N ILE A 65 -1.89 -3.31 -15.38
CA ILE A 65 -3.04 -3.65 -14.51
C ILE A 65 -4.06 -4.41 -15.36
N ASN A 66 -4.42 -5.61 -14.89
CA ASN A 66 -5.48 -6.43 -15.48
C ASN A 66 -6.53 -6.79 -14.40
N SER A 67 -7.66 -7.36 -14.83
CA SER A 67 -8.76 -7.68 -13.90
C SER A 67 -8.35 -8.66 -12.80
N LYS A 68 -7.47 -9.62 -13.07
CA LYS A 68 -6.97 -10.57 -12.07
C LYS A 68 -6.21 -9.86 -10.94
N GLU A 69 -5.36 -8.89 -11.29
CA GLU A 69 -4.64 -8.07 -10.31
C GLU A 69 -5.58 -7.21 -9.46
N ILE A 70 -6.66 -6.69 -10.07
CA ILE A 70 -7.69 -5.93 -9.35
C ILE A 70 -8.38 -6.81 -8.30
N TYR A 71 -8.89 -7.98 -8.70
CA TYR A 71 -9.56 -8.90 -7.77
C TYR A 71 -8.64 -9.38 -6.65
N ARG A 72 -7.38 -9.71 -6.99
CA ARG A 72 -6.35 -10.08 -6.01
C ARG A 72 -6.13 -8.98 -4.98
N SER A 73 -6.03 -7.74 -5.44
CA SER A 73 -5.80 -6.59 -4.56
C SER A 73 -6.97 -6.35 -3.61
N ILE A 74 -8.21 -6.47 -4.09
CA ILE A 74 -9.41 -6.34 -3.25
C ILE A 74 -9.42 -7.42 -2.16
N PHE A 75 -9.21 -8.70 -2.53
CA PHE A 75 -9.18 -9.80 -1.57
C PHE A 75 -8.07 -9.62 -0.52
N MET A 76 -6.89 -9.18 -0.97
CA MET A 76 -5.76 -8.94 -0.08
C MET A 76 -6.06 -7.86 0.97
N VAL A 77 -6.69 -6.75 0.59
CA VAL A 77 -7.07 -5.68 1.54
C VAL A 77 -8.06 -6.19 2.58
N LEU A 78 -9.04 -7.00 2.18
CA LEU A 78 -9.98 -7.62 3.11
C LEU A 78 -9.26 -8.58 4.07
N TRP A 79 -8.36 -9.41 3.55
CA TRP A 79 -7.56 -10.34 4.34
C TRP A 79 -6.66 -9.60 5.34
N LEU A 80 -5.98 -8.53 4.91
CA LEU A 80 -5.13 -7.70 5.78
C LEU A 80 -5.90 -7.15 6.97
N LYS A 81 -7.12 -6.66 6.73
CA LYS A 81 -7.99 -6.15 7.79
C LYS A 81 -8.30 -7.24 8.82
N VAL A 82 -8.59 -8.47 8.40
CA VAL A 82 -8.94 -9.58 9.31
C VAL A 82 -7.70 -10.15 10.01
N SER A 83 -6.61 -10.36 9.27
CA SER A 83 -5.39 -11.02 9.77
C SER A 83 -4.69 -10.19 10.84
N LEU A 84 -4.53 -8.88 10.61
CA LEU A 84 -3.85 -8.00 11.56
C LEU A 84 -4.73 -7.62 12.77
N HIS A 85 -6.05 -7.75 12.67
CA HIS A 85 -6.96 -7.58 13.82
C HIS A 85 -6.92 -8.76 14.80
N ARG A 86 -6.35 -9.90 14.39
CA ARG A 86 -6.16 -11.08 15.26
C ARG A 86 -4.81 -11.09 15.99
N LYS A 87 -3.87 -10.22 15.59
CA LYS A 87 -2.55 -10.06 16.23
C LYS A 87 -2.50 -8.93 17.26
N GLY A 88 -3.57 -8.14 17.39
CA GLY A 88 -3.68 -7.03 18.34
C GLY A 88 -4.50 -7.37 19.58
#